data_AF-A0A099Z494-F1
#
_entry.id   AF-A0A099Z494-F1
#
_cell.length_a   1.000
_cell.length_b   1.000
_cell.length_c   1.000
_cell.angle_alpha   90.00
_cell.angle_beta   90.00
_cell.angle_gamma   90.00
#
_symmetry.space_group_name_H-M   'P 1'
#
loop_
_entity.id
_entity.type
_entity.pdbx_description
1 polymer ?
#
loop_
_entity_poly.entity_id
_entity_poly.type
_entity_poly.pdbx_seq_one_letter_code
_entity_poly.pdbx_strand_id
1 'polypeptide(L)' 'GAIELDLTRFPRGAKTAKQCSLEMVTNEAELPMVSIFKQKRVKGWWPFVARDENDELEIT' A
#
# COMPACT_ATOMS: atom_id res chain seq x y z
N GLY A 1 -3.17 -15.55 -10.80
CA GLY A 1 -2.59 -14.88 -9.62
C GLY A 1 -3.71 -14.27 -8.81
N ALA A 2 -3.61 -14.33 -7.49
CA ALA A 2 -4.50 -13.65 -6.56
C ALA A 2 -3.64 -12.90 -5.54
N ILE A 3 -4.15 -11.79 -5.02
CA ILE A 3 -3.53 -10.99 -3.96
C ILE A 3 -4.51 -10.93 -2.80
N GLU A 4 -4.01 -11.19 -1.60
CA GLU A 4 -4.76 -11.05 -0.35
C GLU A 4 -4.27 -9.82 0.42
N LEU A 5 -5.20 -9.02 0.95
CA LEU A 5 -4.91 -7.77 1.64
C LEU A 5 -5.80 -7.65 2.89
N ASP A 6 -5.23 -7.23 4.03
CA ASP A 6 -6.01 -6.89 5.23
C ASP A 6 -6.61 -5.47 5.08
N LEU A 7 -7.84 -5.40 4.60
CA LEU A 7 -8.57 -4.14 4.40
C LEU A 7 -9.06 -3.50 5.72
N THR A 8 -8.91 -4.18 6.87
CA THR A 8 -9.24 -3.62 8.19
C THR A 8 -8.13 -2.76 8.76
N ARG A 9 -6.88 -3.04 8.36
CA ARG A 9 -5.66 -2.34 8.74
C ARG A 9 -4.85 -1.99 7.50
N PHE A 10 -5.45 -1.17 6.63
CA PHE A 10 -4.84 -0.77 5.37
C PHE A 10 -4.11 0.58 5.52
N PRO A 11 -2.90 0.76 4.99
CA PRO A 11 -2.21 2.04 5.08
C PRO A 11 -2.97 3.12 4.30
N ARG A 12 -2.82 4.38 4.70
CA ARG A 12 -3.36 5.50 3.91
C ARG A 12 -2.52 5.72 2.66
N GLY A 13 -3.16 5.70 1.49
CA GLY A 13 -2.49 5.94 0.21
C GLY A 13 -2.08 7.41 0.00
N ALA A 14 -1.10 7.62 -0.88
CA ALA A 14 -0.66 8.94 -1.30
C ALA A 14 -1.78 9.68 -2.05
N LYS A 15 -1.78 11.02 -1.96
CA LYS A 15 -2.78 11.86 -2.64
C LYS A 15 -2.57 11.91 -4.15
N THR A 16 -1.33 11.76 -4.62
CA THR A 16 -0.96 11.84 -6.03
C THR A 16 0.00 10.71 -6.39
N ALA A 17 0.01 10.29 -7.66
CA ALA A 17 0.92 9.25 -8.15
C ALA A 17 2.40 9.64 -7.95
N LYS A 18 2.73 10.93 -8.12
CA LYS A 18 4.10 11.44 -7.90
C LYS A 18 4.61 11.30 -6.46
N GLN A 19 3.69 11.20 -5.49
CA GLN A 19 4.01 11.03 -4.07
C GLN A 19 3.93 9.57 -3.63
N CYS A 20 3.56 8.66 -4.53
CA CYS A 20 3.50 7.23 -4.24
C CYS A 20 4.90 6.64 -4.43
N SER A 21 5.58 6.32 -3.34
CA SER A 21 6.96 5.82 -3.35
C SER A 21 7.14 4.60 -2.45
N LEU A 22 8.17 3.78 -2.74
CA LEU A 22 8.49 2.58 -1.95
C LEU A 22 8.72 2.88 -0.46
N GLU A 23 9.21 4.08 -0.16
CA GLU A 23 9.46 4.55 1.22
C GLU A 23 8.19 4.48 2.10
N MET A 24 7.01 4.55 1.48
CA MET A 24 5.73 4.39 2.16
C MET A 24 5.50 2.96 2.67
N VAL A 25 6.06 1.95 2.00
CA VAL A 25 5.93 0.53 2.41
C VAL A 25 7.02 0.16 3.41
N THR A 26 8.24 0.67 3.23
CA THR A 26 9.36 0.36 4.14
C THR A 26 9.16 0.94 5.55
N ASN A 27 8.32 1.98 5.67
CA ASN A 27 8.01 2.63 6.94
C ASN A 27 6.54 2.43 7.36
N GLU A 28 5.96 1.28 6.99
CA GLU A 28 4.54 0.96 7.18
C GLU A 28 4.04 1.16 8.62
N ALA A 29 4.90 0.88 9.61
CA ALA A 29 4.58 1.01 11.03
C ALA A 29 4.28 2.45 11.47
N GLU A 30 4.78 3.45 10.74
CA GLU A 30 4.56 4.87 11.04
C GLU A 30 3.36 5.44 10.30
N LEU A 31 2.82 4.71 9.31
CA LEU A 31 1.70 5.20 8.52
C LEU A 31 0.37 5.01 9.27
N PRO A 32 -0.52 6.03 9.27
CA PRO A 32 -1.82 5.90 9.88
C PRO A 32 -2.65 4.85 9.13
N MET A 33 -2.94 3.76 9.85
CA MET A 33 -3.76 2.66 9.36
C MET A 33 -5.25 3.03 9.35
N VAL A 34 -5.97 2.57 8.33
CA VAL A 34 -7.40 2.77 8.16
C VAL A 34 -8.11 1.44 7.88
N SER A 35 -9.35 1.33 8.36
CA SER A 35 -10.26 0.30 7.86
C SER A 35 -11.01 0.85 6.65
N ILE A 36 -10.79 0.25 5.48
CA ILE A 36 -11.47 0.65 4.24
C ILE A 36 -12.98 0.45 4.37
N PHE A 37 -13.41 -0.60 5.08
CA PHE A 37 -14.83 -0.88 5.32
C PHE A 37 -15.54 0.22 6.12
N LYS A 38 -14.81 0.99 6.93
CA LYS A 38 -15.37 2.13 7.67
C LYS A 38 -15.45 3.41 6.84
N GLN A 39 -14.86 3.45 5.64
CA GLN A 39 -14.90 4.61 4.76
C GLN A 39 -15.83 4.35 3.57
N LYS A 40 -16.76 5.29 3.32
CA LYS A 40 -17.71 5.20 2.21
C LYS A 40 -17.02 5.16 0.84
N ARG A 41 -15.88 5.83 0.71
CA ARG A 41 -15.06 5.83 -0.50
C ARG A 41 -13.62 6.16 -0.13
N VAL A 42 -12.67 5.34 -0.59
CA VAL A 42 -11.24 5.62 -0.46
C VAL A 42 -10.69 5.92 -1.86
N LYS A 43 -9.86 6.95 -1.96
CA LYS A 43 -9.05 7.26 -3.13
C LYS A 43 -7.63 7.55 -2.67
N GLY A 44 -6.66 6.90 -3.29
CA GLY A 44 -5.25 7.06 -2.97
C GLY A 44 -4.40 6.25 -3.93
N TRP A 45 -3.10 6.44 -3.85
CA TRP A 45 -2.10 5.67 -4.57
C TRP A 45 -1.29 4.87 -3.57
N TRP A 46 -1.12 3.57 -3.81
CA TRP A 46 -0.34 2.68 -2.97
C TRP A 46 0.76 2.05 -3.80
N PRO A 47 2.01 2.03 -3.30
CA PRO A 47 3.06 1.27 -3.93
C PRO A 47 2.84 -0.19 -3.55
N PHE A 48 2.45 -1.02 -4.50
CA PHE A 48 2.48 -2.46 -4.30
C PHE A 48 3.83 -2.98 -4.78
N VAL A 49 4.44 -3.86 -3.99
CA VAL A 49 5.70 -4.50 -4.31
C VAL A 49 5.47 -6.00 -4.42
N ALA A 50 5.90 -6.56 -5.54
CA ALA A 50 6.08 -8.00 -5.67
C ALA A 50 7.54 -8.31 -5.32
N ARG A 51 7.76 -9.41 -4.60
CA ARG A 51 9.11 -9.99 -4.46
C ARG A 51 9.29 -10.98 -5.59
N ASP A 52 10.36 -10.81 -6.35
CA ASP A 52 10.75 -11.77 -7.36
C ASP A 52 11.45 -13.01 -6.73
N GLU A 53 11.89 -13.93 -7.58
CA GLU A 53 12.56 -15.18 -7.18
C GLU A 53 13.93 -14.94 -6.53
N ASN A 54 14.48 -13.72 -6.66
CA ASN A 54 15.77 -13.28 -6.13
C ASN A 54 15.65 -12.35 -4.91
N ASP A 55 14.45 -12.22 -4.32
CA ASP A 55 14.13 -11.28 -3.23
C ASP A 55 14.34 -9.79 -3.61
N GLU A 56 14.40 -9.44 -4.89
CA GLU A 56 14.36 -8.04 -5.34
C GLU A 56 12.92 -7.50 -5.31
N LEU A 57 12.77 -6.29 -4.76
CA LEU A 57 11.47 -5.62 -4.64
C LEU A 57 11.16 -4.85 -5.92
N GLU A 58 10.27 -5.39 -6.75
CA GLU A 58 9.77 -4.70 -7.94
C GLU A 58 8.40 -4.07 -7.69
N ILE A 59 8.18 -2.85 -8.20
CA ILE A 59 6.90 -2.15 -8.11
C ILE A 59 5.92 -2.76 -9.13
N THR A 60 4.72 -3.13 -8.68
CA THR A 60 3.62 -3.67 -9.52
C THR A 60 2.46 -2.68 -9.63
#